data_AF-A0A023FNA9-F1
#
_entry.id   AF-A0A023FNA9-F1
#
_cell.length_a   1.000
_cell.length_b   1.000
_cell.length_c   1.000
_cell.angle_alpha   90.00
_cell.angle_beta   90.00
_cell.angle_gamma   90.00
#
_symmetry.space_group_name_H-M   'P 1'
#
loop_
_entity.id
_entity.type
_entity.pdbx_description
1 polymer ?
#
loop_
_entity_poly.entity_id
_entity_poly.type
_entity_poly.pdbx_seq_one_letter_code
_entity_poly.pdbx_strand_id
1 'polypeptide(L)'
;GAASKILKKKPESVLFHLKGVMLGVGFLFPLLNIIDSTDYLYYTGLLDEEGKTEFEKQFRTIRYLVEKEKNNTAAAYLLSQTVLNLRSPGNESLFEMLSGFKHHGSIITPQRNRETYAYYGYANSSEFKKIIHVSASRTLDGTRPKIAAALAVEDFFVDHKQV
;
A
#
# COMPACT_ATOMS: atom_id res chain seq x y z
N GLY A 1 21.69 16.76 1.35
CA GLY A 1 21.81 15.36 0.85
C GLY A 1 23.06 15.16 0.00
N ALA A 2 23.40 13.91 -0.33
CA ALA A 2 24.62 13.54 -1.08
C ALA A 2 24.73 14.27 -2.43
N ALA A 3 23.64 14.37 -3.20
CA ALA A 3 23.60 15.12 -4.46
C ALA A 3 24.01 16.60 -4.29
N SER A 4 23.56 17.27 -3.23
CA SER A 4 23.95 18.65 -2.95
C SER A 4 25.44 18.77 -2.60
N LYS A 5 26.04 17.76 -1.97
CA LYS A 5 27.48 17.74 -1.69
C LYS A 5 28.30 17.58 -2.99
N ILE A 6 27.82 16.78 -3.94
CA ILE A 6 28.45 16.63 -5.27
C ILE A 6 28.40 17.94 -6.05
N LEU A 7 27.26 18.64 -6.03
CA LEU A 7 27.11 19.94 -6.72
C LEU A 7 27.91 21.09 -6.09
N LYS A 8 28.21 21.02 -4.79
CA LYS A 8 28.89 22.10 -4.04
C LYS A 8 30.39 21.86 -3.83
N LYS A 9 30.90 20.66 -4.12
CA LYS A 9 32.33 20.37 -3.99
C LYS A 9 33.13 21.18 -5.01
N LYS A 10 34.28 21.73 -4.60
CA LYS A 10 35.31 22.19 -5.54
C LYS A 10 35.76 21.00 -6.39
N PRO A 11 36.08 21.21 -7.69
CA PRO A 11 36.46 20.11 -8.56
C PRO A 11 37.70 19.40 -8.00
N GLU A 12 37.53 18.15 -7.57
CA GLU A 12 38.62 17.19 -7.36
C GLU A 12 39.02 16.60 -8.72
N SER A 13 40.12 15.85 -8.77
CA SER A 13 40.69 15.25 -9.99
C SER A 13 39.74 14.33 -10.76
N VAL A 14 38.61 13.92 -10.16
CA VAL A 14 37.56 13.12 -10.80
C VAL A 14 36.30 13.98 -11.00
N LEU A 15 35.95 14.20 -12.26
CA LEU A 15 34.86 15.07 -12.68
C LEU A 15 33.53 14.31 -12.65
N PHE A 16 32.81 14.38 -11.53
CA PHE A 16 31.47 13.77 -11.41
C PHE A 16 30.40 14.68 -12.02
N HIS A 17 29.91 14.32 -13.20
CA HIS A 17 28.75 14.97 -13.83
C HIS A 17 27.43 14.36 -13.34
N LEU A 18 26.85 14.93 -12.29
CA LEU A 18 25.52 14.54 -11.84
C LEU A 18 24.47 14.87 -12.93
N LYS A 19 23.83 13.84 -13.50
CA LYS A 19 22.80 14.00 -14.56
C LYS A 19 21.37 14.04 -14.03
N GLY A 20 21.14 13.56 -12.82
CA GLY A 20 19.82 13.51 -12.21
C GLY A 20 19.83 12.70 -10.92
N VAL A 21 18.72 12.73 -10.19
CA VAL A 21 18.50 11.93 -8.99
C VAL A 21 17.12 11.27 -9.12
N MET A 22 17.07 9.94 -9.03
CA MET A 22 15.83 9.19 -8.93
C MET A 22 15.65 8.72 -7.49
N LEU A 23 14.45 8.90 -6.95
CA LEU A 23 14.10 8.55 -5.57
C LEU A 23 12.84 7.68 -5.63
N GLY A 24 12.99 6.37 -5.46
CA GLY A 24 11.87 5.46 -5.24
C GLY A 24 11.45 5.53 -3.78
N VAL A 25 10.19 5.87 -3.50
CA VAL A 25 9.58 5.93 -2.15
C VAL A 25 10.50 6.55 -1.08
N GLY A 26 11.10 7.70 -1.39
CA GLY A 26 12.05 8.35 -0.49
C GLY A 26 11.36 8.95 0.74
N PHE A 27 11.97 8.77 1.92
CA PHE A 27 11.65 9.55 3.12
C PHE A 27 12.20 10.98 2.99
N LEU A 28 11.60 11.77 2.10
CA LEU A 28 12.10 13.10 1.68
C LEU A 28 11.71 14.24 2.62
N PHE A 29 10.76 14.00 3.50
CA PHE A 29 10.20 14.91 4.49
C PHE A 29 10.23 14.23 5.86
N PRO A 30 9.94 14.93 6.97
CA PRO A 30 9.81 14.29 8.27
C PRO A 30 8.90 13.06 8.16
N LEU A 31 9.40 11.91 8.61
CA LEU A 31 8.79 10.59 8.39
C LEU A 31 7.28 10.60 8.67
N LEU A 32 6.87 11.17 9.80
CA LEU A 32 5.47 11.22 10.25
C LEU A 32 4.56 12.06 9.34
N ASN A 33 5.10 12.94 8.48
CA ASN A 33 4.29 13.70 7.52
C ASN A 33 4.05 12.94 6.21
N ILE A 34 4.89 11.95 5.90
CA ILE A 34 4.73 11.13 4.68
C ILE A 34 3.95 9.86 5.00
N ILE A 35 4.28 9.22 6.12
CA ILE A 35 3.78 7.88 6.43
C ILE A 35 2.37 7.88 7.01
N ASP A 36 1.90 9.03 7.48
CA ASP A 36 0.52 9.26 7.91
C ASP A 36 -0.38 9.32 6.68
N SER A 37 -0.83 8.13 6.25
CA SER A 37 -1.66 7.95 5.07
C SER A 37 -3.15 7.96 5.38
N THR A 38 -3.55 8.47 6.54
CA THR A 38 -4.92 8.32 7.06
C THR A 38 -5.97 8.82 6.07
N ASP A 39 -5.80 10.05 5.57
CA ASP A 39 -6.72 10.65 4.59
C ASP A 39 -6.73 9.89 3.26
N TYR A 40 -5.55 9.48 2.77
CA TYR A 40 -5.45 8.71 1.54
C TYR A 40 -6.23 7.39 1.65
N LEU A 41 -6.05 6.66 2.75
CA LEU A 41 -6.71 5.38 2.96
C LEU A 41 -8.23 5.55 3.11
N TYR A 42 -8.68 6.58 3.81
CA TYR A 42 -10.11 6.88 3.92
C TYR A 42 -10.72 7.28 2.56
N TYR A 43 -10.11 8.22 1.83
CA TYR A 43 -10.64 8.67 0.54
C TYR A 43 -10.60 7.62 -0.57
N THR A 44 -9.74 6.62 -0.44
CA THR A 44 -9.70 5.46 -1.37
C THR A 44 -10.61 4.31 -0.93
N GLY A 45 -11.34 4.46 0.19
CA GLY A 45 -12.27 3.45 0.70
C GLY A 45 -11.58 2.26 1.38
N LEU A 46 -10.29 2.38 1.69
CA LEU A 46 -9.52 1.38 2.44
C LEU A 46 -9.74 1.49 3.95
N LEU A 47 -10.27 2.62 4.42
CA LEU A 47 -10.77 2.81 5.78
C LEU A 47 -12.20 3.36 5.72
N ASP A 48 -13.03 2.94 6.67
CA ASP A 48 -14.27 3.61 7.01
C ASP A 48 -14.03 4.73 8.04
N GLU A 49 -15.11 5.34 8.55
CA GLU A 49 -15.03 6.42 9.55
C GLU A 49 -14.37 5.98 10.86
N GLU A 50 -14.69 4.76 11.32
CA GLU A 50 -14.13 4.20 12.55
C GLU A 50 -12.63 3.93 12.37
N GLY A 51 -12.26 3.30 11.25
CA GLY A 51 -10.87 3.03 10.89
C GLY A 51 -10.05 4.29 10.72
N LYS A 52 -10.61 5.34 10.09
CA LYS A 52 -9.99 6.66 10.00
C LYS A 52 -9.72 7.24 11.39
N THR A 53 -10.72 7.22 12.27
CA THR A 53 -10.61 7.77 13.64
C THR A 53 -9.51 7.07 14.43
N GLU A 54 -9.44 5.73 14.35
CA GLU A 54 -8.41 4.95 15.05
C GLU A 54 -7.00 5.21 14.49
N PHE A 55 -6.87 5.35 13.17
CA PHE A 55 -5.62 5.75 12.53
C PHE A 55 -5.14 7.13 13.00
N GLU A 56 -6.00 8.15 12.95
CA GLU A 56 -5.64 9.50 13.38
C GLU A 56 -5.23 9.52 14.86
N LYS A 57 -5.95 8.77 15.70
CA LYS A 57 -5.62 8.65 17.13
C LYS A 57 -4.22 8.06 17.32
N GLN A 58 -3.86 7.00 16.59
CA GLN A 58 -2.53 6.44 16.69
C GLN A 58 -1.45 7.40 16.20
N PHE A 59 -1.65 8.07 15.06
CA PHE A 59 -0.67 9.05 14.57
C PHE A 59 -0.54 10.26 15.51
N ARG A 60 -1.62 10.70 16.16
CA ARG A 60 -1.57 11.71 17.24
C ARG A 60 -0.70 11.25 18.41
N THR A 61 -0.88 10.01 18.88
CA THR A 61 -0.05 9.44 19.95
C THR A 61 1.41 9.34 19.55
N ILE A 62 1.71 8.88 18.33
CA ILE A 62 3.09 8.79 17.81
C ILE A 62 3.75 10.17 17.77
N ARG A 63 3.04 11.19 17.25
CA ARG A 63 3.55 12.58 17.23
C ARG A 63 3.79 13.10 18.64
N TYR A 64 2.87 12.86 19.58
CA TYR A 64 3.04 13.23 20.98
C TYR A 64 4.31 12.63 21.61
N LEU A 65 4.55 11.33 21.39
CA LEU A 65 5.74 10.64 21.89
C LEU A 65 7.04 11.26 21.35
N VAL A 66 7.07 11.66 20.08
CA VAL A 66 8.26 12.29 19.47
C VAL A 66 8.43 13.74 19.92
N GLU A 67 7.35 14.52 19.95
CA GLU A 67 7.42 15.97 20.12
C GLU A 67 7.46 16.41 21.58
N LYS A 68 6.71 15.73 22.45
CA LYS A 68 6.55 16.10 23.87
C LYS A 68 7.42 15.24 24.77
N GLU A 69 7.29 13.92 24.65
CA GLU A 69 8.02 12.96 25.51
C GLU A 69 9.46 12.71 25.06
N LYS A 70 9.82 13.09 23.84
CA LYS A 70 11.13 12.79 23.20
C LYS A 70 11.46 11.28 23.21
N ASN A 71 10.44 10.43 23.24
CA ASN A 71 10.57 8.98 23.32
C ASN A 71 10.48 8.36 21.92
N ASN A 72 11.57 8.47 21.18
CA ASN A 72 11.66 7.96 19.81
C ASN A 72 11.53 6.42 19.74
N THR A 73 11.95 5.70 20.77
CA THR A 73 11.86 4.24 20.82
C THR A 73 10.40 3.78 20.90
N ALA A 74 9.61 4.38 21.80
CA ALA A 74 8.18 4.09 21.89
C ALA A 74 7.44 4.52 20.63
N ALA A 75 7.78 5.68 20.06
CA ALA A 75 7.20 6.14 18.80
C ALA A 75 7.49 5.19 17.64
N ALA A 76 8.74 4.70 17.50
CA ALA A 76 9.13 3.76 16.47
C ALA A 76 8.45 2.39 16.65
N TYR A 77 8.33 1.91 17.89
CA TYR A 77 7.58 0.70 18.20
C TYR A 77 6.11 0.84 17.81
N LEU A 78 5.46 1.94 18.19
CA LEU A 78 4.06 2.18 17.86
C LEU A 78 3.85 2.31 16.35
N LEU A 79 4.73 3.03 15.66
CA LEU A 79 4.71 3.13 14.19
C LEU A 79 4.88 1.77 13.50
N SER A 80 5.67 0.87 14.10
CA SER A 80 5.77 -0.55 13.69
C SER A 80 4.46 -1.30 13.88
N GLN A 81 3.71 -1.05 14.95
CA GLN A 81 2.38 -1.66 15.11
C GLN A 81 1.32 -1.04 14.18
N THR A 82 1.48 0.21 13.75
CA THR A 82 0.50 0.89 12.89
C THR A 82 0.67 0.54 11.42
N VAL A 83 1.83 0.82 10.82
CA VAL A 83 2.02 0.82 9.35
C VAL A 83 3.28 0.11 8.85
N LEU A 84 4.37 0.02 9.63
CA LEU A 84 5.62 -0.59 9.15
C LEU A 84 5.60 -2.11 9.31
N ASN A 85 6.17 -2.86 8.37
CA ASN A 85 6.32 -4.31 8.51
C ASN A 85 7.57 -4.69 9.33
N LEU A 86 7.61 -4.28 10.61
CA LEU A 86 8.73 -4.53 11.54
C LEU A 86 8.30 -5.33 12.79
N ARG A 87 7.14 -6.00 12.71
CA ARG A 87 6.57 -6.80 13.80
C ARG A 87 7.10 -8.24 13.78
N SER A 88 6.88 -8.97 14.87
CA SER A 88 7.10 -10.42 14.90
C SER A 88 6.23 -11.13 13.85
N PRO A 89 6.72 -12.23 13.24
CA PRO A 89 5.93 -13.02 12.32
C PRO A 89 4.59 -13.44 12.93
N GLY A 90 3.49 -13.23 12.20
CA GLY A 90 2.13 -13.56 12.63
C GLY A 90 1.34 -12.41 13.29
N ASN A 91 1.97 -11.28 13.58
CA ASN A 91 1.26 -10.11 14.12
C ASN A 91 0.82 -9.16 13.01
N GLU A 92 -0.48 -8.85 12.98
CA GLU A 92 -1.07 -7.88 12.06
C GLU A 92 -0.86 -6.45 12.57
N SER A 93 -0.67 -5.52 11.63
CA SER A 93 -0.67 -4.09 11.92
C SER A 93 -2.09 -3.54 12.00
N LEU A 94 -2.23 -2.35 12.56
CA LEU A 94 -3.50 -1.62 12.49
C LEU A 94 -3.96 -1.42 11.03
N PHE A 95 -3.03 -1.04 10.13
CA PHE A 95 -3.30 -1.02 8.69
C PHE A 95 -3.82 -2.35 8.16
N GLU A 96 -3.15 -3.46 8.46
CA GLU A 96 -3.53 -4.78 7.93
C GLU A 96 -4.92 -5.19 8.42
N MET A 97 -5.18 -4.98 9.72
CA MET A 97 -6.45 -5.33 10.37
C MET A 97 -7.63 -4.51 9.81
N LEU A 98 -7.43 -3.21 9.57
CA LEU A 98 -8.51 -2.33 9.12
C LEU A 98 -8.73 -2.35 7.60
N SER A 99 -7.65 -2.43 6.81
CA SER A 99 -7.76 -2.37 5.34
C SER A 99 -7.90 -3.74 4.69
N GLY A 100 -7.48 -4.81 5.36
CA GLY A 100 -7.39 -6.14 4.76
C GLY A 100 -6.26 -6.29 3.73
N PHE A 101 -5.25 -5.40 3.71
CA PHE A 101 -4.07 -5.51 2.85
C PHE A 101 -2.81 -5.77 3.67
N LYS A 102 -1.91 -6.63 3.17
CA LYS A 102 -0.71 -7.06 3.90
C LYS A 102 0.43 -6.03 3.93
N HIS A 103 0.41 -5.07 3.01
CA HIS A 103 1.54 -4.16 2.82
C HIS A 103 1.03 -2.73 2.68
N HIS A 104 1.35 -1.89 3.67
CA HIS A 104 1.01 -0.46 3.64
C HIS A 104 1.56 0.25 2.41
N GLY A 105 2.81 -0.07 2.04
CA GLY A 105 3.45 0.44 0.82
C GLY A 105 2.99 -0.21 -0.48
N SER A 106 2.10 -1.22 -0.44
CA SER A 106 1.62 -1.92 -1.64
C SER A 106 0.27 -2.60 -1.44
N ILE A 107 -0.78 -2.00 -2.02
CA ILE A 107 -2.14 -2.55 -1.98
C ILE A 107 -2.40 -3.61 -3.06
N ILE A 108 -1.38 -4.14 -3.74
CA ILE A 108 -1.57 -5.15 -4.80
C ILE A 108 -1.80 -6.56 -4.25
N THR A 109 -1.55 -6.77 -2.94
CA THR A 109 -1.70 -8.05 -2.26
C THR A 109 -2.75 -7.97 -1.15
N PRO A 110 -4.05 -8.11 -1.48
CA PRO A 110 -5.10 -8.19 -0.47
C PRO A 110 -4.97 -9.48 0.35
N GLN A 111 -5.21 -9.38 1.65
CA GLN A 111 -5.45 -10.52 2.53
C GLN A 111 -6.90 -10.96 2.38
N ARG A 112 -7.11 -12.09 1.70
CA ARG A 112 -8.44 -12.69 1.63
C ARG A 112 -8.74 -13.36 2.97
N ASN A 113 -9.62 -12.74 3.76
CA ASN A 113 -10.14 -13.32 4.98
C ASN A 113 -11.15 -14.45 4.68
N ARG A 114 -11.59 -15.16 5.73
CA ARG A 114 -12.50 -16.31 5.60
C ARG A 114 -13.83 -15.89 4.97
N GLU A 115 -14.31 -14.71 5.31
CA GLU A 115 -15.55 -14.09 4.83
C GLU A 115 -15.48 -13.84 3.32
N THR A 116 -14.33 -13.36 2.82
CA THR A 116 -14.08 -13.21 1.39
C THR A 116 -14.19 -14.56 0.70
N TYR A 117 -13.55 -15.61 1.21
CA TYR A 117 -13.67 -16.95 0.63
C TYR A 117 -15.10 -17.50 0.69
N ALA A 118 -15.81 -17.27 1.79
CA ALA A 118 -17.22 -17.65 1.93
C ALA A 118 -18.10 -16.93 0.92
N TYR A 119 -17.88 -15.62 0.72
CA TYR A 119 -18.56 -14.84 -0.31
C TYR A 119 -18.24 -15.37 -1.71
N TYR A 120 -16.98 -15.67 -2.02
CA TYR A 120 -16.62 -16.27 -3.32
C TYR A 120 -17.34 -17.61 -3.55
N GLY A 121 -17.48 -18.43 -2.51
CA GLY A 121 -18.26 -19.67 -2.57
C GLY A 121 -19.75 -19.40 -2.81
N TYR A 122 -20.35 -18.50 -2.03
CA TYR A 122 -21.74 -18.10 -2.16
C TYR A 122 -22.05 -17.48 -3.53
N ALA A 123 -21.22 -16.55 -4.01
CA ALA A 123 -21.36 -15.90 -5.30
C ALA A 123 -21.20 -16.88 -6.47
N ASN A 124 -20.48 -17.99 -6.26
CA ASN A 124 -20.37 -19.07 -7.24
C ASN A 124 -21.49 -20.12 -7.16
N SER A 125 -22.37 -20.06 -6.15
CA SER A 125 -23.50 -20.98 -6.02
C SER A 125 -24.52 -20.82 -7.16
N SER A 126 -25.23 -21.90 -7.49
CA SER A 126 -26.32 -21.88 -8.46
C SER A 126 -27.46 -20.97 -7.99
N GLU A 127 -27.73 -20.97 -6.69
CA GLU A 127 -28.81 -20.24 -6.05
C GLU A 127 -28.60 -18.74 -6.20
N PHE A 128 -27.43 -18.24 -5.83
CA PHE A 128 -27.09 -16.83 -5.99
C PHE A 128 -27.12 -16.40 -7.45
N LYS A 129 -26.52 -17.18 -8.35
CA LYS A 129 -26.49 -16.87 -9.80
C LYS A 129 -27.89 -16.82 -10.39
N LYS A 130 -28.80 -17.71 -9.95
CA LYS A 130 -30.20 -17.69 -10.37
C LYS A 130 -30.90 -16.41 -9.91
N ILE A 131 -30.65 -15.94 -8.69
CA ILE A 131 -31.23 -14.70 -8.15
C ILE A 131 -30.81 -13.48 -9.00
N ILE A 132 -29.53 -13.40 -9.38
CA ILE A 132 -29.02 -12.30 -10.20
C ILE A 132 -29.17 -12.53 -11.72
N HIS A 133 -29.88 -13.59 -12.13
CA HIS A 133 -30.13 -13.95 -13.53
C HIS A 133 -28.85 -14.15 -14.38
N VAL A 134 -27.79 -14.70 -13.77
CA VAL A 134 -26.56 -15.09 -14.47
C VAL A 134 -26.51 -16.61 -14.64
N SER A 135 -25.92 -17.09 -15.74
CA SER A 135 -25.77 -18.52 -15.99
C SER A 135 -24.97 -19.22 -14.88
N ALA A 136 -25.47 -20.35 -14.39
CA ALA A 136 -24.81 -21.17 -13.37
C ALA A 136 -23.39 -21.63 -13.81
N SER A 137 -23.17 -21.79 -15.12
CA SER A 137 -21.89 -22.18 -15.71
C SER A 137 -20.81 -21.09 -15.68
N ARG A 138 -21.15 -19.85 -15.31
CA ARG A 138 -20.18 -18.76 -15.19
C ARG A 138 -19.50 -18.83 -13.83
N THR A 139 -18.18 -18.83 -13.78
CA THR A 139 -17.41 -18.73 -12.54
C THR A 139 -17.01 -17.28 -12.31
N LEU A 140 -17.21 -16.77 -11.09
CA LEU A 140 -16.69 -15.47 -10.67
C LEU A 140 -15.16 -15.43 -10.90
N ASP A 141 -14.66 -14.37 -11.52
CA ASP A 141 -13.26 -14.24 -11.97
C ASP A 141 -12.76 -15.33 -12.96
N GLY A 142 -13.64 -16.18 -13.50
CA GLY A 142 -13.24 -17.33 -14.34
C GLY A 142 -12.52 -16.96 -15.64
N THR A 143 -12.68 -15.73 -16.14
CA THR A 143 -11.99 -15.22 -17.34
C THR A 143 -10.66 -14.55 -17.06
N ARG A 144 -10.32 -14.29 -15.78
CA ARG A 144 -9.13 -13.53 -15.39
C ARG A 144 -7.82 -14.08 -15.99
N PRO A 145 -7.56 -15.40 -16.01
CA PRO A 145 -6.33 -15.92 -16.62
C PRO A 145 -6.26 -15.66 -18.13
N LYS A 146 -7.40 -15.77 -18.84
CA LYS A 146 -7.46 -15.55 -20.29
C LYS A 146 -7.25 -14.08 -20.64
N ILE A 147 -7.86 -13.17 -19.87
CA ILE A 147 -7.67 -11.72 -20.04
C ILE A 147 -6.21 -11.35 -19.77
N ALA A 148 -5.63 -11.84 -18.68
CA ALA A 148 -4.23 -11.57 -18.37
C ALA A 148 -3.28 -12.08 -19.47
N ALA A 149 -3.55 -13.26 -20.02
CA ALA A 149 -2.77 -13.81 -21.15
C ALA A 149 -2.93 -12.97 -22.42
N ALA A 150 -4.16 -12.57 -22.78
CA ALA A 150 -4.40 -11.74 -23.96
C ALA A 150 -3.68 -10.38 -23.85
N LEU A 151 -3.81 -9.71 -22.70
CA LEU A 151 -3.11 -8.44 -22.46
C LEU A 151 -1.59 -8.59 -22.49
N ALA A 152 -1.05 -9.71 -21.98
CA ALA A 152 0.39 -9.96 -22.02
C ALA A 152 0.93 -10.15 -23.44
N VAL A 153 0.13 -10.74 -24.34
CA VAL A 153 0.52 -10.98 -25.74
C VAL A 153 0.36 -9.73 -26.58
N GLU A 154 -0.72 -8.96 -26.38
CA GLU A 154 -1.15 -7.94 -27.33
C GLU A 154 -1.03 -6.50 -26.83
N ASP A 155 -0.85 -6.25 -25.52
CA ASP A 155 -0.99 -4.91 -24.95
C ASP A 155 0.20 -4.49 -24.07
N PHE A 156 0.57 -5.28 -23.06
CA PHE A 156 1.52 -4.89 -22.00
C PHE A 156 2.87 -4.35 -22.49
N PHE A 157 3.28 -4.69 -23.70
CA PHE A 157 4.57 -4.33 -24.28
C PHE A 157 4.47 -3.50 -25.57
N VAL A 158 3.26 -3.06 -25.95
CA VAL A 158 3.04 -2.28 -27.18
C VAL A 158 2.99 -0.78 -26.85
N ASP A 159 3.77 0.02 -27.56
CA ASP A 159 3.70 1.49 -27.49
C ASP A 159 2.59 2.00 -28.42
N HIS A 160 1.40 2.20 -27.86
CA HIS A 160 0.24 2.70 -28.59
C HIS A 160 0.39 4.14 -29.13
N LYS A 161 1.50 4.83 -28.86
CA LYS A 161 1.78 6.16 -29.44
C LYS A 161 2.49 6.12 -30.79
N GLN A 162 2.90 4.94 -31.26
CA GLN A 162 3.58 4.75 -32.54
C GLN A 162 2.70 4.14 -33.63
N VAL A 163 1.37 4.09 -33.40
CA VAL A 163 0.35 3.64 -34.35
C VAL A 163 -0.50 4.82 -34.83
#